data_AF-A0A2N2MKC8-F1
#
_entry.id   AF-A0A2N2MKC8-F1
#
_cell.length_a   1.000
_cell.length_b   1.000
_cell.length_c   1.000
_cell.angle_alpha   90.00
_cell.angle_beta   90.00
_cell.angle_gamma   90.00
#
_symmetry.space_group_name_H-M   'P 1'
#
loop_
_entity.id
_entity.type
_entity.pdbx_description
1 polymer ?
#
loop_
_entity_poly.entity_id
_entity_poly.type
_entity_poly.pdbx_seq_one_letter_code
_entity_poly.pdbx_strand_id
1 'polypeptide(L)'
;MKDQTKTIIFIVLFGLPVMLIAYVFGLYFFGCGTNDSCSGIAKPVVTPIPTLIAATMPAPKVGAEAGPLVVKCQVSAVDLIGAWVNAGSPETDAFQFTDLDEKTCTATFKADVQKLFSEANLWYSGAAACTTCHYADVAKATMNMDMSSYAGILAGSQRKDGAPTGNDILGGGDWETSLLYQMVYAPEGQSTIGRQVMPLGRPATVPAEGPIVFAGTPVELSSE
;
A
#
# COMPACT_ATOMS: atom_id res chain seq x y z
N MET A 1 55.57 -19.82 -7.02
CA MET A 1 54.27 -19.10 -6.88
C MET A 1 53.98 -18.07 -7.98
N LYS A 2 54.97 -17.41 -8.60
CA LYS A 2 54.74 -16.30 -9.55
C LYS A 2 54.12 -16.69 -10.90
N ASP A 3 54.25 -17.96 -11.31
CA ASP A 3 53.81 -18.44 -12.64
C ASP A 3 52.34 -18.91 -12.67
N GLN A 4 51.89 -19.53 -11.58
CA GLN A 4 50.50 -20.01 -11.42
C GLN A 4 49.52 -18.82 -11.34
N THR A 5 49.89 -17.75 -10.64
CA THR A 5 49.06 -16.53 -10.55
C THR A 5 48.91 -15.84 -11.90
N LYS A 6 49.97 -15.77 -12.72
CA LYS A 6 49.88 -15.21 -14.08
C LYS A 6 48.98 -16.05 -14.97
N THR A 7 49.11 -17.37 -14.91
CA THR A 7 48.28 -18.30 -15.67
C THR A 7 46.78 -18.16 -15.32
N ILE A 8 46.46 -18.05 -14.02
CA ILE A 8 45.07 -17.84 -13.57
C ILE A 8 44.53 -16.48 -14.04
N ILE A 9 45.34 -15.41 -13.95
CA ILE A 9 44.94 -14.07 -14.42
C ILE A 9 44.65 -14.09 -15.93
N PHE A 10 45.46 -14.77 -16.74
CA PHE A 10 45.20 -14.90 -18.18
C PHE A 10 43.94 -15.72 -18.48
N ILE A 11 43.69 -16.81 -17.75
CA ILE A 11 42.47 -17.62 -17.90
C ILE A 11 41.22 -16.81 -17.55
N VAL A 12 41.26 -15.98 -16.50
CA VAL A 12 40.10 -15.15 -16.13
C VAL A 12 39.92 -13.98 -17.10
N LEU A 13 41.00 -13.27 -17.47
CA LEU A 13 40.91 -12.11 -18.34
C LEU A 13 40.52 -12.44 -19.78
N PHE A 14 40.92 -13.61 -20.30
CA PHE A 14 40.64 -13.99 -21.69
C PHE A 14 39.64 -15.14 -21.79
N GLY A 15 39.67 -16.11 -20.87
CA GLY A 15 38.75 -17.24 -20.88
C GLY A 15 37.32 -16.86 -20.50
N LEU A 16 37.13 -16.01 -19.46
CA LEU A 16 35.79 -15.61 -19.03
C LEU A 16 35.05 -14.80 -20.11
N PRO A 17 35.65 -13.79 -20.77
CA PRO A 17 34.95 -13.05 -21.83
C PRO A 17 34.64 -13.93 -23.03
N VAL A 18 35.57 -14.81 -23.45
CA VAL A 18 35.34 -15.74 -24.57
C VAL A 18 34.20 -16.70 -24.26
N MET A 19 34.14 -17.22 -23.04
CA MET A 19 33.07 -18.10 -22.59
C MET A 19 31.72 -17.37 -22.51
N LEU A 20 31.70 -16.13 -22.01
CA LEU A 20 30.50 -15.29 -22.01
C LEU A 20 30.01 -14.97 -23.42
N ILE A 21 30.91 -14.63 -24.34
CA ILE A 21 30.57 -14.37 -25.74
C ILE A 21 30.00 -15.65 -26.37
N ALA A 22 30.64 -16.81 -26.19
CA ALA A 22 30.14 -18.08 -26.71
C ALA A 22 28.77 -18.45 -26.11
N TYR A 23 28.55 -18.18 -24.82
CA TYR A 23 27.27 -18.43 -24.16
C TYR A 23 26.16 -17.53 -24.70
N VAL A 24 26.39 -16.21 -24.79
CA VAL A 24 25.42 -15.25 -25.34
C VAL A 24 25.11 -15.55 -26.81
N PHE A 25 26.14 -15.87 -27.60
CA PHE A 25 25.98 -16.26 -28.99
C PHE A 25 25.21 -17.59 -29.11
N GLY A 26 25.47 -18.55 -28.22
CA GLY A 26 24.68 -19.78 -28.10
C GLY A 26 23.21 -19.50 -27.78
N LEU A 27 22.91 -18.67 -26.77
CA LEU A 27 21.54 -18.30 -26.45
C LEU A 27 20.83 -17.61 -27.62
N TYR A 28 21.55 -16.77 -28.38
CA TYR A 28 21.01 -16.10 -29.55
C TYR A 28 20.68 -17.10 -30.68
N PHE A 29 21.63 -17.96 -31.06
CA PHE A 29 21.45 -18.91 -32.17
C PHE A 29 20.51 -20.07 -31.82
N PHE A 30 20.59 -20.62 -30.60
CA PHE A 30 19.71 -21.72 -30.16
C PHE A 30 18.33 -21.23 -29.69
N GLY A 31 18.20 -19.97 -29.26
CA GLY A 31 16.93 -19.38 -28.83
C GLY A 31 16.13 -18.73 -29.96
N CYS A 32 16.79 -17.96 -30.83
CA CYS A 32 16.12 -17.20 -31.90
C CYS A 32 16.30 -17.78 -33.32
N GLY A 33 17.17 -18.76 -33.53
CA GLY A 33 17.47 -19.29 -34.87
C GLY A 33 18.29 -18.31 -35.74
N THR A 34 18.12 -18.36 -37.06
CA THR A 34 18.81 -17.49 -38.05
C THR A 34 17.98 -16.29 -38.50
N ASN A 35 16.91 -15.97 -37.80
CA ASN A 35 15.90 -15.00 -38.18
C ASN A 35 15.69 -13.98 -37.05
N ASP A 36 15.85 -12.69 -37.36
CA ASP A 36 15.87 -11.55 -36.43
C ASP A 36 14.52 -11.28 -35.71
N SER A 37 13.55 -12.18 -35.83
CA SER A 37 12.21 -12.02 -35.26
C SER A 37 11.99 -12.77 -33.95
N CYS A 38 12.94 -13.60 -33.49
CA CYS A 38 12.85 -14.40 -32.25
C CYS A 38 11.47 -15.07 -32.03
N SER A 39 10.80 -15.45 -33.13
CA SER A 39 9.40 -15.91 -33.15
C SER A 39 9.25 -17.43 -33.00
N GLY A 40 10.37 -18.15 -32.89
CA GLY A 40 10.43 -19.62 -32.78
C GLY A 40 10.29 -20.17 -31.35
N ILE A 41 10.24 -19.31 -30.34
CA ILE A 41 9.92 -19.74 -28.97
C ILE A 41 8.42 -20.07 -28.97
N ALA A 42 8.10 -21.36 -28.90
CA ALA A 42 6.73 -21.80 -28.69
C ALA A 42 6.16 -21.04 -27.49
N LYS A 43 5.09 -20.27 -27.72
CA LYS A 43 4.36 -19.63 -26.63
C LYS A 43 4.04 -20.72 -25.60
N PRO A 44 4.24 -20.48 -24.29
CA PRO A 44 3.92 -21.46 -23.28
C PRO A 44 2.50 -21.95 -23.55
N VAL A 45 2.35 -23.26 -23.73
CA VAL A 45 1.03 -23.86 -23.88
C VAL A 45 0.29 -23.47 -22.63
N VAL A 46 -0.72 -22.62 -22.79
CA VAL A 46 -1.66 -22.31 -21.74
C VAL A 46 -2.40 -23.62 -21.51
N THR A 47 -1.91 -24.44 -20.59
CA THR A 47 -2.73 -25.50 -20.03
C THR A 47 -3.95 -24.78 -19.51
N PRO A 48 -5.18 -25.18 -19.89
CA PRO A 48 -6.34 -24.74 -19.16
C PRO A 48 -6.00 -24.97 -17.69
N ILE A 49 -6.06 -23.90 -16.87
CA ILE A 49 -6.11 -24.07 -15.42
C ILE A 49 -7.13 -25.19 -15.23
N PRO A 50 -6.77 -26.33 -14.62
CA PRO A 50 -7.71 -27.43 -14.44
C PRO A 50 -8.94 -26.78 -13.84
N THR A 51 -9.97 -26.72 -14.67
CA THR A 51 -11.19 -26.01 -14.37
C THR A 51 -11.72 -26.76 -13.17
N LEU A 52 -11.58 -26.09 -12.03
CA LEU A 52 -12.52 -26.06 -10.95
C LEU A 52 -13.04 -27.46 -10.58
N ILE A 53 -12.71 -27.92 -9.37
CA ILE A 53 -13.79 -28.52 -8.56
C ILE A 53 -14.99 -27.62 -8.81
N ALA A 54 -16.02 -28.16 -9.48
CA ALA A 54 -17.20 -27.37 -9.79
C ALA A 54 -17.61 -26.73 -8.49
N ALA A 55 -17.49 -25.41 -8.40
CA ALA A 55 -18.00 -24.67 -7.27
C ALA A 55 -19.50 -24.91 -7.34
N THR A 56 -19.98 -25.91 -6.61
CA THR A 56 -21.39 -26.13 -6.29
C THR A 56 -21.86 -25.04 -5.31
N MET A 57 -21.28 -23.84 -5.42
CA MET A 57 -21.97 -22.65 -4.98
C MET A 57 -23.26 -22.62 -5.80
N PRO A 58 -24.43 -22.55 -5.14
CA PRO A 58 -25.69 -22.34 -5.81
C PRO A 58 -25.49 -21.22 -6.82
N ALA A 59 -25.95 -21.42 -8.06
CA ALA A 59 -26.00 -20.32 -9.02
C ALA A 59 -26.61 -19.11 -8.29
N PRO A 60 -25.99 -17.91 -8.36
CA PRO A 60 -26.61 -16.72 -7.84
C PRO A 60 -28.01 -16.70 -8.43
N LYS A 61 -29.04 -16.77 -7.57
CA LYS A 61 -30.41 -16.61 -8.01
C LYS A 61 -30.45 -15.22 -8.61
N VAL A 62 -30.46 -15.13 -9.94
CA VAL A 62 -30.78 -13.90 -10.65
C VAL A 62 -32.25 -13.64 -10.29
N GLY A 63 -32.47 -12.85 -9.24
CA GLY A 63 -33.78 -12.69 -8.59
C GLY A 63 -33.83 -12.96 -7.07
N ALA A 64 -32.73 -13.38 -6.43
CA ALA A 64 -32.57 -13.04 -5.01
C ALA A 64 -32.26 -11.55 -4.98
N GLU A 65 -33.09 -10.78 -4.28
CA GLU A 65 -32.91 -9.35 -4.06
C GLU A 65 -31.41 -9.05 -3.90
N ALA A 66 -30.84 -8.40 -4.91
CA ALA A 66 -29.55 -7.76 -4.73
C ALA A 66 -29.79 -6.83 -3.55
N GLY A 67 -29.27 -7.19 -2.37
CA GLY A 67 -29.22 -6.27 -1.26
C GLY A 67 -28.69 -4.93 -1.80
N PRO A 68 -29.21 -3.80 -1.32
CA PRO A 68 -28.95 -2.50 -1.94
C PRO A 68 -27.45 -2.38 -2.18
N LEU A 69 -27.07 -2.13 -3.45
CA LEU A 69 -25.69 -1.81 -3.79
C LEU A 69 -25.31 -0.61 -2.94
N VAL A 70 -24.54 -0.84 -1.87
CA VAL A 70 -24.08 0.22 -0.99
C VAL A 70 -23.03 0.98 -1.77
N VAL A 71 -23.45 2.07 -2.42
CA VAL A 71 -22.57 2.96 -3.15
C VAL A 71 -21.65 3.62 -2.12
N LYS A 72 -20.35 3.30 -2.21
CA LYS A 72 -19.30 3.91 -1.41
C LYS A 72 -18.86 5.23 -2.04
N CYS A 73 -18.55 6.22 -1.22
CA CYS A 73 -18.03 7.50 -1.69
C CYS A 73 -16.53 7.39 -1.99
N GLN A 74 -16.03 8.26 -2.86
CA GLN A 74 -14.62 8.32 -3.22
C GLN A 74 -13.94 9.50 -2.51
N VAL A 75 -12.76 9.27 -1.95
CA VAL A 75 -12.00 10.31 -1.24
C VAL A 75 -10.53 9.91 -1.22
N SER A 76 -9.62 10.88 -1.15
CA SER A 76 -8.21 10.54 -0.94
C SER A 76 -7.99 9.96 0.46
N ALA A 77 -7.01 9.08 0.62
CA ALA A 77 -6.69 8.50 1.92
C ALA A 77 -6.33 9.57 2.97
N VAL A 78 -5.59 10.61 2.58
CA VAL A 78 -5.21 11.72 3.46
C VAL A 78 -6.44 12.53 3.88
N ASP A 79 -7.35 12.84 2.95
CA ASP A 79 -8.53 13.64 3.26
C ASP A 79 -9.54 12.87 4.13
N LEU A 80 -9.66 11.55 3.95
CA LEU A 80 -10.51 10.72 4.81
C LEU A 80 -10.01 10.72 6.26
N ILE A 81 -8.69 10.57 6.47
CA ILE A 81 -8.10 10.66 7.81
C ILE A 81 -8.28 12.07 8.36
N GLY A 82 -8.07 13.10 7.54
CA GLY A 82 -8.24 14.49 7.94
C GLY A 82 -9.66 14.81 8.38
N ALA A 83 -10.67 14.36 7.63
CA ALA A 83 -12.06 14.52 8.02
C ALA A 83 -12.39 13.85 9.36
N TRP A 84 -11.83 12.66 9.61
CA TRP A 84 -11.98 11.98 10.90
C TRP A 84 -11.29 12.73 12.04
N VAL A 85 -10.07 13.23 11.84
CA VAL A 85 -9.33 14.02 12.83
C VAL A 85 -10.06 15.33 13.15
N ASN A 86 -10.45 16.07 12.12
CA ASN A 86 -11.14 17.35 12.26
C ASN A 86 -12.54 17.20 12.88
N ALA A 87 -13.16 16.01 12.79
CA ALA A 87 -14.40 15.69 13.50
C ALA A 87 -14.21 15.32 14.98
N GLY A 88 -12.99 15.45 15.53
CA GLY A 88 -12.65 15.11 16.91
C GLY A 88 -12.32 13.63 17.11
N SER A 89 -11.95 12.93 16.03
CA SER A 89 -11.55 11.52 16.05
C SER A 89 -12.55 10.58 16.75
N PRO A 90 -13.85 10.56 16.35
CA PRO A 90 -14.82 9.67 16.98
C PRO A 90 -14.46 8.18 16.78
N GLU A 91 -14.64 7.36 17.81
CA GLU A 91 -14.40 5.91 17.73
C GLU A 91 -15.56 5.17 17.05
N THR A 92 -16.79 5.51 17.47
CA THR A 92 -18.01 4.78 17.09
C THR A 92 -19.00 5.65 16.33
N ASP A 93 -19.05 6.95 16.66
CA ASP A 93 -19.92 7.90 15.98
C ASP A 93 -19.47 8.11 14.53
N ALA A 94 -20.45 8.35 13.67
CA ALA A 94 -20.19 8.69 12.27
C ALA A 94 -19.63 10.12 12.16
N PHE A 95 -18.67 10.31 11.28
CA PHE A 95 -18.18 11.63 10.88
C PHE A 95 -18.51 11.89 9.42
N GLN A 96 -18.59 13.16 9.05
CA GLN A 96 -18.90 13.59 7.68
C GLN A 96 -17.61 13.93 6.92
N PHE A 97 -17.61 13.66 5.63
CA PHE A 97 -16.58 14.11 4.69
C PHE A 97 -17.22 14.40 3.33
N THR A 98 -16.48 15.11 2.48
CA THR A 98 -16.91 15.43 1.12
C THR A 98 -16.24 14.49 0.13
N ASP A 99 -17.03 13.84 -0.72
CA ASP A 99 -16.56 13.02 -1.84
C ASP A 99 -15.90 13.90 -2.93
N LEU A 100 -15.11 13.29 -3.82
CA LEU A 100 -14.63 13.90 -5.07
C LEU A 100 -15.76 14.47 -5.94
N ASP A 101 -16.97 13.91 -5.85
CA ASP A 101 -18.18 14.41 -6.52
C ASP A 101 -18.89 15.56 -5.75
N GLU A 102 -18.24 16.16 -4.75
CA GLU A 102 -18.79 17.22 -3.88
C GLU A 102 -20.03 16.78 -3.05
N LYS A 103 -20.24 15.47 -2.89
CA LYS A 103 -21.34 14.92 -2.08
C LYS A 103 -20.91 14.75 -0.64
N THR A 104 -21.82 15.03 0.30
CA THR A 104 -21.60 14.74 1.71
C THR A 104 -21.80 13.26 1.99
N CYS A 105 -20.82 12.65 2.64
CA CYS A 105 -20.80 11.24 2.99
C CYS A 105 -20.51 11.04 4.47
N THR A 106 -20.97 9.93 5.04
CA THR A 106 -20.71 9.54 6.42
C THR A 106 -19.84 8.29 6.48
N ALA A 107 -18.83 8.31 7.33
CA ALA A 107 -17.91 7.20 7.58
C ALA A 107 -17.76 6.94 9.08
N THR A 108 -17.20 5.79 9.43
CA THR A 108 -16.85 5.44 10.82
C THR A 108 -15.39 5.01 10.91
N PHE A 109 -14.77 5.21 12.08
CA PHE A 109 -13.37 4.86 12.27
C PHE A 109 -13.09 3.38 11.94
N LYS A 110 -13.87 2.46 12.51
CA LYS A 110 -13.63 1.01 12.36
C LYS A 110 -13.86 0.53 10.93
N ALA A 111 -14.86 1.05 10.23
CA ALA A 111 -15.23 0.55 8.91
C ALA A 111 -14.38 1.13 7.78
N ASP A 112 -13.91 2.38 7.94
CA ASP A 112 -13.32 3.15 6.85
C ASP A 112 -11.87 3.62 7.16
N VAL A 113 -11.62 4.18 8.34
CA VAL A 113 -10.32 4.79 8.68
C VAL A 113 -9.27 3.76 9.12
N GLN A 114 -9.62 2.85 10.05
CA GLN A 114 -8.69 1.87 10.62
C GLN A 114 -8.04 0.96 9.55
N LYS A 115 -8.75 0.72 8.44
CA LYS A 115 -8.25 -0.08 7.32
C LYS A 115 -7.02 0.54 6.68
N LEU A 116 -6.98 1.88 6.54
CA LEU A 116 -5.83 2.61 5.99
C LEU A 116 -4.53 2.34 6.76
N PHE A 117 -4.62 1.95 8.03
CA PHE A 117 -3.46 1.62 8.86
C PHE A 117 -3.16 0.12 8.92
N SER A 118 -4.18 -0.73 8.77
CA SER A 118 -4.08 -2.16 9.08
C SER A 118 -4.02 -3.06 7.85
N GLU A 119 -4.42 -2.57 6.67
CA GLU A 119 -4.40 -3.34 5.42
C GLU A 119 -3.19 -2.99 4.55
N ALA A 120 -2.51 -4.01 4.08
CA ALA A 120 -1.42 -3.86 3.11
C ALA A 120 -1.97 -3.51 1.72
N ASN A 121 -1.13 -2.89 0.89
CA ASN A 121 -1.43 -2.48 -0.48
C ASN A 121 -2.51 -1.41 -0.65
N LEU A 122 -3.02 -0.80 0.43
CA LEU A 122 -3.99 0.29 0.32
C LEU A 122 -3.35 1.57 -0.20
N TRP A 123 -2.22 2.00 0.39
CA TRP A 123 -1.55 3.27 0.02
C TRP A 123 -0.95 3.25 -1.40
N TYR A 124 -0.43 2.10 -1.82
CA TYR A 124 0.03 1.79 -3.17
C TYR A 124 0.34 0.29 -3.27
N SER A 125 0.47 -0.24 -4.49
CA SER A 125 0.84 -1.64 -4.70
C SER A 125 2.19 -1.96 -4.06
N GLY A 126 2.22 -2.93 -3.15
CA GLY A 126 3.40 -3.31 -2.38
C GLY A 126 3.57 -2.54 -1.06
N ALA A 127 2.70 -1.59 -0.73
CA ALA A 127 2.76 -0.88 0.54
C ALA A 127 2.54 -1.84 1.71
N ALA A 128 3.44 -1.82 2.69
CA ALA A 128 3.21 -2.49 3.97
C ALA A 128 2.08 -1.78 4.75
N ALA A 129 1.34 -2.55 5.55
CA ALA A 129 0.43 -1.96 6.52
C ALA A 129 1.22 -1.17 7.57
N CYS A 130 0.68 -0.06 8.08
CA CYS A 130 1.31 0.71 9.16
C CYS A 130 1.53 -0.17 10.40
N THR A 131 0.59 -1.08 10.65
CA THR A 131 0.65 -2.08 11.74
C THR A 131 1.80 -3.08 11.62
N THR A 132 2.47 -3.20 10.48
CA THR A 132 3.67 -4.03 10.36
C THR A 132 4.80 -3.51 11.25
N CYS A 133 4.92 -2.19 11.42
CA CYS A 133 5.96 -1.57 12.25
C CYS A 133 5.40 -0.89 13.51
N HIS A 134 4.12 -0.51 13.51
CA HIS A 134 3.45 0.21 14.60
C HIS A 134 2.29 -0.63 15.17
N TYR A 135 2.60 -1.52 16.11
CA TYR A 135 1.68 -2.53 16.65
C TYR A 135 1.61 -2.50 18.19
N ALA A 136 0.69 -3.29 18.74
CA ALA A 136 0.32 -3.26 20.16
C ALA A 136 1.46 -3.53 21.17
N ASP A 137 2.49 -4.31 20.80
CA ASP A 137 3.70 -4.47 21.63
C ASP A 137 4.66 -3.29 21.39
N VAL A 138 4.30 -2.18 22.03
CA VAL A 138 4.89 -0.86 21.81
C VAL A 138 6.35 -0.76 22.25
N ALA A 139 6.81 -1.67 23.12
CA ALA A 139 8.22 -1.73 23.49
C ALA A 139 9.10 -2.16 22.29
N LYS A 140 8.54 -2.91 21.35
CA LYS A 140 9.21 -3.40 20.14
C LYS A 140 8.78 -2.67 18.87
N ALA A 141 7.62 -2.01 18.89
CA ALA A 141 7.14 -1.22 17.78
C ALA A 141 8.03 -0.01 17.50
N THR A 142 8.17 0.34 16.23
CA THR A 142 8.93 1.53 15.82
C THR A 142 8.26 2.77 16.38
N MET A 143 9.07 3.68 16.92
CA MET A 143 8.60 4.89 17.62
C MET A 143 7.64 4.60 18.79
N ASN A 144 7.64 3.41 19.38
CA ASN A 144 6.78 3.03 20.50
C ASN A 144 5.29 3.38 20.30
N MET A 145 4.79 3.14 19.09
CA MET A 145 3.47 3.54 18.62
C MET A 145 2.64 2.31 18.20
N ASP A 146 1.33 2.36 18.44
CA ASP A 146 0.39 1.32 18.02
C ASP A 146 -0.63 1.94 17.06
N MET A 147 -0.72 1.45 15.83
CA MET A 147 -1.76 1.86 14.86
C MET A 147 -2.80 0.76 14.60
N SER A 148 -2.77 -0.32 15.37
CA SER A 148 -3.69 -1.47 15.22
C SER A 148 -5.03 -1.27 15.93
N SER A 149 -5.15 -0.23 16.77
CA SER A 149 -6.34 0.05 17.55
C SER A 149 -6.59 1.56 17.66
N TYR A 150 -7.86 1.95 17.88
CA TYR A 150 -8.24 3.33 18.17
C TYR A 150 -7.47 3.91 19.36
N ALA A 151 -7.47 3.18 20.48
CA ALA A 151 -6.76 3.58 21.69
C ALA A 151 -5.25 3.72 21.47
N GLY A 152 -4.65 2.85 20.63
CA GLY A 152 -3.25 2.94 20.26
C GLY A 152 -2.91 4.20 19.49
N ILE A 153 -3.76 4.58 18.52
CA ILE A 153 -3.59 5.79 17.70
C ILE A 153 -3.70 7.03 18.58
N LEU A 154 -4.70 7.10 19.46
CA LEU A 154 -4.86 8.21 20.40
C LEU A 154 -3.72 8.30 21.43
N ALA A 155 -3.17 7.16 21.85
CA ALA A 155 -2.05 7.13 22.78
C ALA A 155 -0.76 7.73 22.17
N GLY A 156 -0.69 7.80 20.84
CA GLY A 156 0.37 8.50 20.11
C GLY A 156 1.70 7.74 20.05
N SER A 157 2.75 8.49 19.73
CA SER A 157 4.11 7.96 19.49
C SER A 157 5.06 8.25 20.65
N GLN A 158 6.23 7.63 20.65
CA GLN A 158 7.29 7.83 21.66
C GLN A 158 6.82 7.62 23.10
N ARG A 159 5.99 6.59 23.34
CA ARG A 159 5.61 6.13 24.69
C ARG A 159 6.81 5.52 25.42
N LYS A 160 7.69 6.38 25.91
CA LYS A 160 8.91 6.01 26.65
C LYS A 160 8.53 5.24 27.91
N ASP A 161 9.33 4.23 28.23
CA ASP A 161 9.24 3.47 29.48
C ASP A 161 7.85 2.91 29.82
N GLY A 162 7.05 2.59 28.79
CA GLY A 162 5.70 2.04 28.96
C GLY A 162 4.65 3.07 29.38
N ALA A 163 4.91 4.38 29.19
CA ALA A 163 3.93 5.42 29.45
C ALA A 163 2.61 5.17 28.69
N PRO A 164 1.44 5.46 29.30
CA PRO A 164 0.14 5.23 28.66
C PRO A 164 -0.07 6.08 27.41
N THR A 165 0.52 7.28 27.38
CA THR A 165 0.45 8.24 26.27
C THR A 165 1.84 8.79 25.95
N GLY A 166 2.03 9.25 24.73
CA GLY A 166 3.26 9.89 24.28
C GLY A 166 2.99 11.17 23.52
N ASN A 167 3.76 11.41 22.46
CA ASN A 167 3.56 12.53 21.56
C ASN A 167 2.28 12.33 20.75
N ASP A 168 1.41 13.33 20.81
CA ASP A 168 0.20 13.38 20.00
C ASP A 168 0.57 13.37 18.50
N ILE A 169 -0.11 12.50 17.77
CA ILE A 169 0.07 12.33 16.33
C ILE A 169 -1.08 12.95 15.52
N LEU A 170 -2.15 13.39 16.18
CA LEU A 170 -3.38 13.92 15.58
C LEU A 170 -3.51 15.45 15.71
N GLY A 171 -2.49 16.13 16.24
CA GLY A 171 -2.41 17.60 16.22
C GLY A 171 -3.46 18.30 17.08
N GLY A 172 -3.98 17.65 18.12
CA GLY A 172 -5.06 18.18 18.95
C GLY A 172 -6.39 18.34 18.21
N GLY A 173 -6.58 17.60 17.10
CA GLY A 173 -7.76 17.71 16.24
C GLY A 173 -7.60 18.68 15.07
N ASP A 174 -6.43 19.28 14.90
CA ASP A 174 -6.04 20.04 13.70
C ASP A 174 -5.19 19.13 12.80
N TRP A 175 -5.80 18.63 11.72
CA TRP A 175 -5.19 17.65 10.84
C TRP A 175 -3.91 18.14 10.17
N GLU A 176 -3.91 19.34 9.61
CA GLU A 176 -2.81 19.88 8.82
C GLU A 176 -1.56 20.15 9.68
N THR A 177 -1.74 20.40 10.99
CA THR A 177 -0.64 20.53 11.95
C THR A 177 -0.19 19.20 12.55
N SER A 178 -0.95 18.12 12.34
CA SER A 178 -0.68 16.82 12.94
C SER A 178 0.60 16.16 12.42
N LEU A 179 1.29 15.41 13.30
CA LEU A 179 2.46 14.63 12.90
C LEU A 179 2.10 13.55 11.88
N LEU A 180 0.90 12.96 11.99
CA LEU A 180 0.45 11.94 11.05
C LEU A 180 0.33 12.53 9.64
N TYR A 181 -0.33 13.68 9.47
CA TYR A 181 -0.40 14.39 8.19
C TYR A 181 0.98 14.63 7.61
N GLN A 182 1.90 15.17 8.41
CA GLN A 182 3.27 15.46 7.98
C GLN A 182 4.04 14.22 7.50
N MET A 183 3.65 13.02 7.95
CA MET A 183 4.29 11.75 7.56
C MET A 183 3.64 11.10 6.33
N VAL A 184 2.35 11.33 6.07
CA VAL A 184 1.60 10.66 4.97
C VAL A 184 1.32 11.57 3.78
N TYR A 185 1.18 12.88 3.99
CA TYR A 185 1.07 13.86 2.91
C TYR A 185 2.43 14.10 2.28
N ALA A 186 2.49 13.98 0.95
CA ALA A 186 3.75 13.97 0.23
C ALA A 186 3.73 14.82 -1.04
N PRO A 187 3.72 16.15 -0.90
CA PRO A 187 3.92 17.01 -2.05
C PRO A 187 5.28 16.67 -2.67
N GLU A 188 5.30 16.49 -3.98
CA GLU A 188 6.52 16.09 -4.72
C GLU A 188 7.17 14.78 -4.24
N GLY A 189 6.42 13.93 -3.54
CA GLY A 189 6.89 12.64 -3.01
C GLY A 189 7.76 12.74 -1.75
N GLN A 190 7.81 13.89 -1.07
CA GLN A 190 8.59 14.11 0.15
C GLN A 190 7.69 14.45 1.34
N SER A 191 8.09 14.04 2.55
CA SER A 191 7.37 14.48 3.76
C SER A 191 7.63 15.96 4.05
N THR A 192 6.70 16.62 4.73
CA THR A 192 6.82 18.04 5.06
C THR A 192 7.82 18.33 6.18
N ILE A 193 8.35 17.30 6.84
CA ILE A 193 9.31 17.39 7.95
C ILE A 193 10.71 16.86 7.60
N GLY A 194 11.02 16.71 6.32
CA GLY A 194 12.35 16.26 5.87
C GLY A 194 12.70 14.82 6.28
N ARG A 195 11.67 13.99 6.56
CA ARG A 195 11.80 12.55 6.80
C ARG A 195 11.34 11.75 5.58
N GLN A 196 11.59 10.45 5.60
CA GLN A 196 11.00 9.55 4.61
C GLN A 196 9.48 9.53 4.77
N VAL A 197 8.78 9.74 3.66
CA VAL A 197 7.32 9.63 3.59
C VAL A 197 6.88 8.21 3.93
N MET A 198 5.78 8.10 4.66
CA MET A 198 5.13 6.83 4.97
C MET A 198 3.93 6.56 4.05
N PRO A 199 3.63 5.30 3.75
CA PRO A 199 4.48 4.11 3.98
C PRO A 199 5.77 4.12 3.13
N LEU A 200 6.86 3.55 3.66
CA LEU A 200 8.17 3.50 3.00
C LEU A 200 8.13 2.77 1.66
N GLY A 201 8.75 3.35 0.63
CA GLY A 201 8.78 2.79 -0.73
C GLY A 201 7.75 3.37 -1.68
N ARG A 202 7.16 4.52 -1.33
CA ARG A 202 6.17 5.25 -2.15
C ARG A 202 6.70 5.53 -3.56
N PRO A 203 6.05 5.00 -4.62
CA PRO A 203 6.37 5.36 -6.00
C PRO A 203 6.03 6.82 -6.29
N ALA A 204 6.77 7.45 -7.23
CA ALA A 204 6.52 8.82 -7.66
C ALA A 204 5.14 9.02 -8.35
N THR A 205 4.47 7.93 -8.72
CA THR A 205 3.14 7.96 -9.34
C THR A 205 1.99 8.10 -8.35
N VAL A 206 2.25 8.00 -7.04
CA VAL A 206 1.21 8.15 -6.01
C VAL A 206 0.94 9.65 -5.78
N PRO A 207 -0.31 10.13 -5.92
CA PRO A 207 -0.69 11.54 -5.67
C PRO A 207 -0.29 12.00 -4.28
N ALA A 208 -0.13 13.30 -4.01
CA ALA A 208 0.37 13.82 -2.74
C ALA A 208 -0.52 13.41 -1.54
N GLU A 209 -1.83 13.40 -1.75
CA GLU A 209 -2.91 13.04 -0.83
C GLU A 209 -3.12 11.51 -0.72
N GLY A 210 -2.27 10.73 -1.39
CA GLY A 210 -2.37 9.28 -1.43
C GLY A 210 -3.38 8.78 -2.46
N PRO A 211 -3.75 7.49 -2.40
CA PRO A 211 -4.69 6.89 -3.33
C PRO A 211 -6.12 7.33 -3.04
N ILE A 212 -6.97 7.25 -4.07
CA ILE A 212 -8.42 7.33 -3.89
C ILE A 212 -8.91 6.01 -3.29
N VAL A 213 -9.69 6.12 -2.22
CA VAL A 213 -10.31 4.99 -1.52
C VAL A 213 -11.83 5.09 -1.54
N PHE A 214 -12.48 3.95 -1.41
CA PHE A 214 -13.93 3.84 -1.31
C PHE A 214 -14.34 3.75 0.16
N ALA A 215 -14.98 4.79 0.68
CA ALA A 215 -15.30 4.93 2.09
C ALA A 215 -16.72 5.48 2.30
N GLY A 216 -17.29 5.18 3.47
CA GLY A 216 -18.54 5.77 3.92
C GLY A 216 -19.73 5.47 3.02
N THR A 217 -20.79 6.26 3.15
CA THR A 217 -21.98 6.24 2.27
C THR A 217 -22.50 7.66 2.10
N PRO A 218 -23.10 8.02 0.95
CA PRO A 218 -23.75 9.31 0.79
C PRO A 218 -24.82 9.50 1.86
N VAL A 219 -24.87 10.69 2.46
CA VAL A 219 -26.04 11.08 3.24
C VAL A 219 -27.16 11.26 2.22
N GLU A 220 -28.16 10.37 2.21
CA GLU A 220 -29.35 10.61 1.40
C GLU A 220 -29.88 12.00 1.78
N LEU A 221 -29.89 12.92 0.83
CA LEU A 221 -30.63 14.17 0.95
C LEU A 221 -32.07 13.73 1.21
N SER A 222 -32.51 13.83 2.46
CA SER A 222 -33.92 13.64 2.80
C SER A 222 -34.71 14.56 1.87
N SER A 223 -35.40 13.97 0.90
CA SER A 223 -36.37 14.69 0.11
C SER A 223 -37.47 15.14 1.07
N GLU A 224 -37.44 16.41 1.45
CA GLU A 224 -38.63 17.12 1.98
C GLU A 224 -39.75 17.12 0.93
#